data_AF-A0A348XFQ5-F1
#
_entry.id   AF-A0A348XFQ5-F1
#
_cell.length_a   1.000
_cell.length_b   1.000
_cell.length_c   1.000
_cell.angle_alpha   90.00
_cell.angle_beta   90.00
_cell.angle_gamma   90.00
#
_symmetry.space_group_name_H-M   'P 1'
#
loop_
_entity.id
_entity.type
_entity.pdbx_description
1 polymer ?
#
loop_
_entity_poly.entity_id
_entity_poly.type
_entity_poly.pdbx_seq_one_letter_code
_entity_poly.pdbx_strand_id
1 'polypeptide(L)' 'MKKILGIFGLLVAICVFTSLKSPNFLTAYNIQNLIRWTALFGIISIGVAFVIITGGIDLSIGSVIGLTGSIMPFLLVKH' A
#
# COMPACT_ATOMS: atom_id res chain seq x y z
N MET A 1 -11.63 -7.23 -18.74
CA MET A 1 -10.69 -8.36 -18.49
C MET A 1 -9.26 -8.09 -18.96
N LYS A 2 -9.02 -7.59 -20.19
CA LYS A 2 -7.65 -7.30 -20.70
C LYS A 2 -6.81 -6.39 -19.79
N LYS A 3 -7.43 -5.40 -19.11
CA LYS A 3 -6.74 -4.51 -18.16
C LYS A 3 -6.24 -5.23 -16.91
N ILE A 4 -7.03 -6.14 -16.34
CA ILE A 4 -6.69 -6.91 -15.14
C ILE A 4 -5.53 -7.86 -15.45
N LEU A 5 -5.60 -8.54 -16.59
CA LEU A 5 -4.52 -9.38 -17.08
C LEU A 5 -3.22 -8.58 -17.31
N GLY A 6 -3.33 -7.36 -17.85
CA GLY A 6 -2.19 -6.46 -18.01
C GLY A 6 -1.55 -6.03 -16.69
N ILE A 7 -2.36 -5.64 -15.71
CA ILE A 7 -1.88 -5.26 -14.36
C ILE A 7 -1.24 -6.45 -13.65
N PHE A 8 -1.87 -7.62 -13.72
CA PHE A 8 -1.34 -8.84 -13.13
C PHE A 8 -0.02 -9.26 -13.79
N GLY A 9 0.06 -9.20 -15.13
CA GLY A 9 1.29 -9.46 -15.87
C GLY A 9 2.42 -8.50 -15.48
N LEU A 10 2.10 -7.20 -15.31
CA LEU A 10 3.05 -6.19 -14.85
C LEU A 10 3.56 -6.50 -13.42
N LEU A 11 2.65 -6.89 -12.51
CA LEU A 11 3.02 -7.27 -11.15
C LEU A 11 4.01 -8.44 -11.15
N VAL A 12 3.72 -9.50 -11.90
CA VAL A 12 4.60 -10.67 -12.01
C VAL A 12 5.96 -10.28 -12.58
N ALA A 13 5.99 -9.46 -13.64
CA ALA A 13 7.23 -8.98 -14.24
C ALA A 13 8.11 -8.21 -13.23
N ILE A 14 7.51 -7.30 -12.46
CA ILE A 14 8.21 -6.53 -11.43
C ILE A 14 8.73 -7.43 -10.31
N CYS A 15 7.93 -8.40 -9.84
CA CYS A 15 8.36 -9.35 -8.81
C CYS A 15 9.56 -10.18 -9.28
N VAL A 16 9.53 -10.71 -10.50
CA VAL A 16 10.64 -11.49 -11.07
C VAL A 16 11.89 -10.61 -11.21
N PHE A 17 11.75 -9.43 -11.83
CA PHE A 17 12.87 -8.52 -12.01
C PHE A 17 13.52 -8.10 -10.69
N THR A 18 12.69 -7.77 -9.69
CA THR A 18 13.17 -7.33 -8.37
C THR A 18 13.82 -8.49 -7.59
N SER A 19 13.27 -9.71 -7.73
CA SER A 19 13.87 -10.91 -7.14
C SER A 19 15.25 -11.23 -7.72
N LEU A 20 15.49 -10.91 -9.00
CA LEU A 20 16.80 -11.11 -9.64
C LEU A 20 17.79 -10.01 -9.26
N LYS A 21 17.31 -8.78 -9.04
CA LYS A 21 18.16 -7.61 -8.74
C LYS A 21 18.51 -7.46 -7.27
N SER A 22 17.65 -7.93 -6.37
CA SER A 22 17.83 -7.80 -4.93
C SER A 22 17.71 -9.16 -4.23
N PRO A 23 18.80 -9.69 -3.65
CA PRO A 23 18.75 -10.96 -2.92
C PRO A 23 17.85 -10.88 -1.67
N ASN A 24 17.64 -9.67 -1.15
CA ASN A 24 16.82 -9.43 0.03
C ASN A 24 15.31 -9.47 -0.26
N PHE A 25 14.89 -9.43 -1.52
CA PHE A 25 13.49 -9.29 -1.90
C PHE A 25 12.60 -10.45 -1.40
N LEU A 26 13.04 -11.69 -1.57
CA LEU A 26 12.30 -12.89 -1.15
C LEU A 26 12.65 -13.37 0.26
N THR A 27 13.40 -12.59 1.04
CA THR A 27 13.72 -12.97 2.42
C THR A 27 12.44 -13.02 3.27
N ALA A 28 12.39 -13.95 4.22
CA ALA A 28 11.24 -14.07 5.13
C ALA A 28 10.94 -12.75 5.86
N TYR A 29 11.99 -12.02 6.24
CA TYR A 29 11.85 -10.69 6.84
C TYR A 29 11.16 -9.70 5.90
N ASN A 30 11.63 -9.59 4.65
CA ASN A 30 11.04 -8.65 3.70
C ASN A 30 9.60 -9.00 3.33
N ILE A 31 9.30 -10.30 3.15
CA ILE A 31 7.94 -10.77 2.88
C ILE A 31 7.02 -10.50 4.08
N GLN A 32 7.45 -10.79 5.31
CA GLN A 32 6.67 -10.48 6.51
C GLN A 32 6.44 -8.98 6.66
N ASN A 33 7.47 -8.16 6.42
CA ASN A 33 7.34 -6.71 6.46
C ASN A 33 6.34 -6.21 5.41
N LEU A 34 6.44 -6.70 4.17
CA LEU A 34 5.51 -6.35 3.09
C LEU A 34 4.06 -6.69 3.49
N ILE A 35 3.82 -7.92 3.97
CA ILE A 35 2.50 -8.37 4.41
C ILE A 35 1.97 -7.50 5.56
N ARG A 36 2.81 -7.11 6.53
CA ARG A 36 2.41 -6.23 7.63
C ARG A 36 1.96 -4.85 7.14
N TRP A 37 2.69 -4.25 6.20
CA TRP A 37 2.29 -2.98 5.59
C TRP A 37 0.96 -3.12 4.83
N THR A 38 0.81 -4.18 4.03
CA THR A 38 -0.46 -4.45 3.32
C THR A 38 -1.61 -4.70 4.29
N ALA A 39 -1.38 -5.40 5.39
CA ALA A 39 -2.38 -5.70 6.41
C ALA A 39 -2.90 -4.43 7.09
N LEU A 40 -2.03 -3.45 7.39
CA LEU A 40 -2.44 -2.14 7.92
C LEU A 40 -3.45 -1.45 6.98
N PHE A 41 -3.14 -1.37 5.68
CA PHE A 41 -4.08 -0.79 4.71
C PHE A 41 -5.36 -1.61 4.56
N GLY A 42 -5.29 -2.93 4.68
CA GLY A 42 -6.46 -3.81 4.67
C GLY A 42 -7.41 -3.52 5.84
N ILE A 43 -6.88 -3.40 7.06
CA ILE A 43 -7.67 -3.09 8.27
C ILE A 43 -8.33 -1.71 8.15
N ILE A 44 -7.58 -0.70 7.68
CA ILE A 44 -8.12 0.65 7.45
C ILE A 44 -9.25 0.61 6.42
N SER A 45 -9.07 -0.15 5.34
CA SER A 45 -10.06 -0.27 4.26
C SER A 45 -11.37 -0.88 4.74
N ILE A 46 -11.34 -1.81 5.70
CA ILE A 46 -12.54 -2.37 6.33
C ILE A 46 -13.30 -1.27 7.11
N GLY A 47 -12.58 -0.45 7.88
CA GLY A 47 -13.18 0.68 8.60
C GLY A 47 -13.85 1.69 7.66
N VAL A 48 -13.18 2.04 6.56
CA VAL A 48 -13.73 2.92 5.52
C VAL A 48 -14.95 2.29 4.83
N ALA A 49 -14.95 0.98 4.58
CA ALA A 49 -16.08 0.29 3.98
C ALA A 49 -17.36 0.44 4.82
N PHE A 50 -17.27 0.33 6.15
CA PHE A 50 -18.44 0.55 7.03
C PHE A 50 -18.97 1.98 6.95
N VAL A 51 -18.08 2.98 6.93
CA VAL A 51 -18.46 4.40 6.81
C VAL A 51 -19.18 4.68 5.48
N ILE A 52 -18.67 4.13 4.38
CA ILE A 52 -19.30 4.26 3.05
C ILE A 52 -20.68 3.59 3.04
N ILE A 53 -20.78 2.38 3.60
CA ILE A 53 -22.04 1.60 3.61
C ILE A 53 -23.13 2.31 4.45
N THR A 54 -22.77 2.98 5.54
CA THR A 54 -23.72 3.72 6.38
C THR A 54 -24.16 5.07 5.80
N GLY A 55 -23.74 5.40 4.58
CA GLY A 55 -24.07 6.67 3.91
C GLY A 55 -23.24 7.86 4.39
N GLY A 56 -22.25 7.62 5.27
CA GLY A 56 -21.23 8.59 5.60
C GLY A 56 -20.24 8.69 4.45
N ILE A 57 -20.26 9.78 3.69
CA ILE A 57 -19.21 10.08 2.70
C ILE A 57 -17.96 10.65 3.42
N ASP A 58 -17.75 10.29 4.69
CA ASP A 58 -16.69 10.85 5.50
C ASP A 58 -15.36 10.16 5.19
N LEU A 59 -14.73 10.65 4.12
CA LEU A 59 -13.39 10.27 3.69
C LEU A 59 -12.30 11.04 4.45
N SER A 60 -12.58 11.51 5.67
CA SER A 60 -11.59 12.16 6.54
C SER A 60 -10.34 11.31 6.75
N ILE A 61 -10.46 9.98 6.74
CA ILE A 61 -9.29 9.09 6.80
C ILE A 61 -8.34 9.30 5.61
N GLY A 62 -8.88 9.56 4.42
CA GLY A 62 -8.09 9.80 3.22
C GLY A 62 -7.31 11.11 3.30
N SER A 63 -7.94 12.18 3.81
CA SER A 63 -7.26 13.47 3.99
C SER A 63 -6.20 13.42 5.08
N VAL A 64 -6.42 12.69 6.18
CA VAL A 64 -5.41 12.47 7.23
C VAL A 64 -4.21 11.68 6.70
N ILE A 65 -4.44 10.61 5.93
CA ILE A 65 -3.35 9.82 5.32
C ILE A 65 -2.56 10.69 4.33
N GLY A 66 -3.25 11.48 3.49
CA GLY A 66 -2.59 12.38 2.54
C GLY A 66 -1.75 13.47 3.20
N LEU A 67 -2.29 14.11 4.25
CA LEU A 67 -1.60 15.16 5.00
C LEU A 67 -0.37 14.61 5.73
N THR A 68 -0.54 13.51 6.48
CA THR A 68 0.56 12.89 7.22
C THR A 68 1.64 12.33 6.29
N GLY A 69 1.25 11.68 5.20
CA GLY A 69 2.18 11.16 4.20
C GLY A 69 2.98 12.25 3.47
N SER A 70 2.44 13.47 3.37
CA SER A 70 3.14 14.60 2.73
C SER A 70 4.03 15.38 3.71
N ILE A 71 3.56 15.57 4.95
CA ILE A 71 4.30 16.35 5.96
C ILE A 71 5.44 15.55 6.57
N MET A 72 5.27 14.25 6.81
CA MET A 72 6.27 13.44 7.50
C MET A 72 7.63 13.43 6.76
N PRO A 73 7.71 13.19 5.44
CA PRO A 73 8.97 13.27 4.70
C PRO A 73 9.58 14.67 4.71
N PHE A 74 8.76 15.72 4.64
CA PHE A 74 9.23 17.11 4.72
C PHE A 74 9.90 17.41 6.06
N LEU A 75 9.33 16.92 7.16
CA LEU A 75 9.91 17.07 8.50
C LEU A 75 11.20 16.26 8.65
N LEU A 76 11.27 15.05 8.09
CA LEU A 76 12.47 14.21 8.13
C LEU A 76 13.64 14.72 7.30
N VAL A 77 13.38 15.48 6.23
CA VAL A 77 14.43 16.02 5.36
C VAL A 77 14.92 17.38 5.83
N LYS A 78 14.06 18.16 6.52
CA LYS A 78 14.37 19.51 6.98
C LYS A 78 15.00 19.56 8.39
N HIS A 79 15.01 18.42 9.09
CA HIS A 79 15.81 18.16 10.28
C HIS A 79 16.98 17.24 9.92
#